data_AF-A0A550GKR2-F1
#
_entry.id   AF-A0A550GKR2-F1
#
_cell.length_a   1.000
_cell.length_b   1.000
_cell.length_c   1.000
_cell.angle_alpha   90.00
_cell.angle_beta   90.00
_cell.angle_gamma   90.00
#
_symmetry.space_group_name_H-M   'P 1'
#
loop_
_entity.id
_entity.type
_entity.pdbx_description
1 polymer ?
#
loop_
_entity_poly.entity_id
_entity_poly.type
_entity_poly.pdbx_seq_one_letter_code
_entity_poly.pdbx_strand_id
1 'polypeptide(L)'
;MIDPLTYERIPIDRLARKRRFVFGKHTGASLIKKVLEDRGIQVDKESLEKILQQVKEKHEKKDAAWKIENNKIIEAYHQSVMKRFTLENEVVEIAKKVLKL
;
A
#
# COMPACT_ATOMS: atom_id res chain seq x y z
N MET A 1 -2.05 -8.86 26.33
CA MET A 1 -1.00 -8.93 25.29
C MET A 1 -1.45 -9.93 24.24
N ILE A 2 -1.41 -9.60 22.95
CA ILE A 2 -1.80 -10.55 21.89
C ILE A 2 -0.66 -11.57 21.73
N ASP A 3 -0.99 -12.86 21.78
CA ASP A 3 -0.03 -13.94 21.55
C ASP A 3 0.50 -13.87 20.11
N PRO A 4 1.83 -13.81 19.88
CA PRO A 4 2.43 -13.91 18.56
C PRO A 4 1.89 -15.02 17.67
N LEU A 5 1.57 -16.18 18.24
CA LEU A 5 1.04 -17.34 17.51
C LEU A 5 -0.33 -17.09 16.87
N THR A 6 -1.02 -16.01 17.26
CA THR A 6 -2.23 -15.53 16.60
C THR A 6 -1.99 -15.19 15.12
N TYR A 7 -0.82 -14.65 14.78
CA TYR A 7 -0.46 -14.24 13.42
C TYR A 7 0.79 -14.93 12.87
N GLU A 8 1.60 -15.54 13.74
CA GLU A 8 2.83 -16.25 13.38
C GLU A 8 2.66 -17.75 13.61
N ARG A 9 2.21 -18.48 12.59
CA ARG A 9 2.08 -19.95 12.68
C ARG A 9 3.43 -20.64 12.94
N ILE A 10 4.53 -20.04 12.48
CA ILE A 10 5.90 -20.42 12.79
C ILE A 10 6.57 -19.19 13.41
N PRO A 11 7.15 -19.30 14.61
CA PRO A 11 7.87 -18.20 15.25
C PRO A 11 8.99 -17.65 14.36
N ILE A 12 9.04 -16.32 14.18
CA ILE A 12 9.94 -15.70 13.20
C ILE A 12 11.43 -15.77 13.59
N ASP A 13 11.71 -15.89 14.88
CA ASP A 13 13.03 -16.12 15.47
C ASP A 13 13.63 -17.45 15.02
N ARG A 14 12.79 -18.49 14.80
CA ARG A 14 13.23 -19.78 14.23
C ARG A 14 13.66 -19.69 12.77
N LEU A 15 13.29 -18.60 12.09
CA LEU A 15 13.65 -18.35 10.69
C LEU A 15 14.86 -17.41 10.56
N ALA A 16 15.60 -17.16 11.65
CA ALA A 16 16.68 -16.17 11.72
C ALA A 16 16.24 -14.77 11.23
N ARG A 17 14.97 -14.43 11.46
CA ARG A 17 14.35 -13.16 11.05
C ARG A 17 13.89 -12.37 12.28
N LYS A 18 13.73 -11.07 12.08
CA LYS A 18 13.19 -10.15 13.10
C LYS A 18 11.81 -9.69 12.70
N ARG A 19 10.89 -9.61 13.66
CA ARG A 19 9.57 -9.01 13.47
C ARG A 19 9.72 -7.54 13.05
N ARG A 20 8.99 -7.13 12.02
CA ARG A 20 8.90 -5.75 11.56
C ARG A 20 7.45 -5.34 11.52
N PHE A 21 7.14 -4.21 12.15
CA PHE A 21 5.80 -3.64 12.11
C PHE A 21 5.76 -2.56 11.05
N VAL A 22 4.67 -2.53 10.29
CA VAL A 22 4.33 -1.45 9.38
C VAL A 22 3.24 -0.62 10.03
N PHE A 23 3.42 0.69 10.03
CA PHE A 23 2.50 1.62 10.67
C PHE A 23 1.76 2.40 9.57
N GLY A 24 0.42 2.31 9.59
CA GLY A 24 -0.47 3.04 8.71
C GLY A 24 -1.81 3.39 9.36
N LYS A 25 -2.84 3.66 8.56
CA LYS A 25 -4.18 4.06 9.03
C LYS A 25 -4.86 3.06 9.98
N HIS A 26 -4.52 1.76 9.84
CA HIS A 26 -5.05 0.67 10.67
C HIS A 26 -4.22 0.39 11.94
N THR A 27 -3.18 1.19 12.20
CA THR A 27 -2.40 1.06 13.43
C THR A 27 -3.25 1.40 14.64
N GLY A 28 -3.16 0.59 15.69
CA GLY A 28 -3.71 0.88 17.02
C GLY A 28 -2.66 1.45 17.98
N ALA A 29 -3.10 2.21 18.99
CA ALA A 29 -2.22 2.81 20.02
C ALA A 29 -1.36 1.78 20.77
N SER A 30 -1.90 0.59 21.03
CA SER A 30 -1.21 -0.48 21.77
C SER A 30 0.09 -0.93 21.11
N LEU A 31 0.11 -1.03 19.78
CA LEU A 31 1.31 -1.42 19.04
C LEU A 31 2.37 -0.31 19.08
N ILE A 32 1.97 0.95 18.92
CA ILE A 32 2.87 2.10 19.02
C ILE A 32 3.50 2.14 20.41
N LYS A 33 2.70 1.99 21.46
CA LYS A 33 3.19 1.96 22.85
C LYS A 33 4.24 0.88 23.06
N LYS A 34 3.94 -0.36 22.63
CA LYS A 34 4.87 -1.49 22.75
C LYS A 34 6.22 -1.21 22.06
N VAL A 35 6.17 -0.62 20.88
CA VAL A 35 7.35 -0.32 20.06
C VAL A 35 8.21 0.78 20.69
N LEU A 36 7.58 1.74 21.39
CA LEU A 36 8.26 2.76 22.18
C LEU A 36 8.87 2.17 23.46
N GLU A 37 8.10 1.36 24.19
CA GLU A 37 8.54 0.66 25.41
C GLU A 37 9.74 -0.25 25.13
N ASP A 38 9.73 -0.99 24.01
CA ASP A 38 10.84 -1.85 23.55
C ASP A 38 12.12 -1.06 23.23
N ARG A 39 12.01 0.26 23.09
CA ARG A 39 13.12 1.20 22.89
C ARG A 39 13.44 2.01 24.15
N GLY A 40 12.85 1.66 25.29
CA GLY A 40 13.03 2.38 26.55
C GLY A 40 12.31 3.73 26.62
N ILE A 41 11.36 4.00 25.72
CA ILE A 41 10.61 5.25 25.68
C ILE A 41 9.26 5.06 26.38
N GLN A 42 9.09 5.73 27.52
CA GLN A 42 7.82 5.79 28.24
C GLN A 42 6.98 6.95 27.70
N VAL A 43 5.67 6.75 27.59
CA VAL A 43 4.75 7.72 27.03
C VAL A 43 3.42 7.67 27.79
N ASP A 44 2.90 8.83 28.17
CA ASP A 44 1.58 8.94 28.78
C ASP A 44 0.45 8.76 27.75
N LYS A 45 -0.78 8.67 28.23
CA LYS A 45 -1.95 8.41 27.37
C LYS A 45 -2.18 9.53 26.34
N GLU A 46 -2.07 10.80 26.75
CA GLU A 46 -2.35 11.94 25.89
C GLU A 46 -1.30 12.05 24.77
N SER A 47 -0.03 11.89 25.14
CA SER A 47 1.07 11.86 24.17
C SER A 47 0.93 10.68 23.20
N LEU A 48 0.51 9.50 23.67
CA LEU A 48 0.31 8.33 22.82
C LEU A 48 -0.82 8.54 21.80
N GLU A 49 -1.91 9.19 22.19
CA GLU A 49 -3.01 9.54 21.29
C GLU A 49 -2.56 10.55 20.22
N LYS A 50 -1.78 11.57 20.60
CA LYS A 50 -1.19 12.52 19.65
C LYS A 50 -0.25 11.84 18.66
N ILE A 51 0.60 10.91 19.12
CA ILE A 51 1.49 10.14 18.26
C ILE A 51 0.68 9.28 17.28
N LEU A 52 -0.35 8.56 17.76
CA LEU A 52 -1.21 7.75 16.91
C LEU A 52 -1.83 8.59 15.80
N GLN A 53 -2.36 9.76 16.14
CA GLN A 53 -2.98 10.67 15.18
C GLN A 53 -1.96 11.12 14.11
N GLN A 54 -0.78 11.57 14.52
CA GLN A 54 0.28 11.97 13.58
C GLN A 54 0.74 10.82 12.66
N VAL A 55 0.82 9.60 13.19
CA VAL A 55 1.16 8.41 12.38
C VAL A 55 0.11 8.18 11.29
N LYS A 56 -1.18 8.29 11.64
CA LYS A 56 -2.28 8.13 10.68
C LYS A 56 -2.28 9.24 9.62
N GLU A 57 -2.13 10.49 10.02
CA GLU A 57 -2.06 11.63 9.09
C GLU A 57 -0.86 11.52 8.13
N LYS A 58 0.29 11.10 8.64
CA LYS A 58 1.49 10.87 7.83
C LYS A 58 1.26 9.75 6.81
N HIS A 59 0.52 8.70 7.19
CA HIS A 59 0.13 7.64 6.27
C HIS A 59 -0.78 8.18 5.16
N GLU A 60 -1.85 8.89 5.49
CA GLU A 60 -2.80 9.41 4.49
C GLU A 60 -2.11 10.34 3.48
N LYS A 61 -1.20 11.21 3.93
CA LYS A 61 -0.41 12.06 3.02
C LYS A 61 0.46 11.24 2.06
N LYS A 62 1.10 10.18 2.56
CA LYS A 62 1.93 9.29 1.74
C LYS A 62 1.08 8.50 0.75
N ASP A 63 -0.06 7.97 1.18
CA ASP A 63 -0.98 7.20 0.34
C ASP A 63 -1.54 8.05 -0.80
N ALA A 64 -1.95 9.29 -0.51
CA ALA A 64 -2.40 10.24 -1.53
C ALA A 64 -1.32 10.54 -2.58
N ALA A 65 -0.08 10.81 -2.14
CA ALA A 65 1.03 11.05 -3.06
C ALA A 65 1.35 9.81 -3.93
N TRP A 66 1.37 8.62 -3.31
CA TRP A 66 1.61 7.36 -4.00
C TRP A 66 0.55 7.08 -5.07
N LYS A 67 -0.74 7.31 -4.77
CA LYS A 67 -1.84 7.14 -5.73
C LYS A 67 -1.68 8.04 -6.96
N ILE A 68 -1.33 9.30 -6.76
CA ILE A 68 -1.12 10.25 -7.86
C ILE A 68 -0.01 9.76 -8.80
N GLU A 69 1.10 9.29 -8.24
CA GLU A 69 2.23 8.78 -9.02
C GLU A 69 1.87 7.46 -9.73
N ASN A 70 1.27 6.51 -9.03
CA ASN A 70 0.99 5.19 -9.58
C ASN A 70 -0.13 5.22 -10.60
N ASN A 71 -1.12 6.10 -10.46
CA ASN A 71 -2.16 6.25 -11.47
C ASN A 71 -1.57 6.64 -12.83
N LYS A 72 -0.54 7.51 -12.87
CA LYS A 72 0.15 7.85 -14.12
C LYS A 72 0.83 6.65 -14.75
N ILE A 73 1.45 5.79 -13.93
CA ILE A 73 2.09 4.55 -14.39
C ILE A 73 1.05 3.58 -14.94
N ILE A 74 -0.06 3.42 -14.23
CA ILE A 74 -1.18 2.56 -14.62
C ILE A 74 -1.79 3.03 -15.95
N GLU A 75 -2.03 4.34 -16.09
CA GLU A 75 -2.53 4.95 -17.32
C GLU A 75 -1.56 4.73 -18.48
N ALA A 76 -0.27 5.01 -18.28
CA ALA A 76 0.75 4.79 -19.29
C ALA A 76 0.82 3.32 -19.72
N TYR A 77 0.77 2.39 -18.76
CA TYR A 77 0.72 0.96 -19.03
C TYR A 77 -0.52 0.59 -19.84
N HIS A 78 -1.70 1.04 -19.43
CA HIS A 78 -2.96 0.79 -20.15
C HIS A 78 -2.89 1.29 -21.60
N GLN A 79 -2.40 2.52 -21.82
CA GLN A 79 -2.22 3.05 -23.17
C GLN A 79 -1.22 2.23 -23.99
N SER A 80 -0.12 1.77 -23.37
CA SER A 80 0.87 0.92 -24.06
C SER A 80 0.29 -0.43 -24.48
N VAL A 81 -0.58 -1.00 -23.65
CA VAL A 81 -1.27 -2.27 -23.91
C VAL A 81 -2.31 -2.07 -25.02
N MET A 82 -3.09 -0.99 -24.99
CA MET A 82 -4.09 -0.69 -26.02
C MET A 82 -3.48 -0.54 -27.41
N LYS A 83 -2.29 0.04 -27.54
CA LYS A 83 -1.56 0.16 -28.81
C LYS A 83 -1.19 -1.18 -29.46
N ARG A 84 -1.24 -2.29 -28.74
CA ARG A 84 -0.97 -3.64 -29.29
C ARG A 84 -2.19 -4.27 -29.94
N PHE A 85 -3.39 -3.76 -29.66
CA PHE A 85 -4.63 -4.30 -30.20
C PHE A 85 -5.06 -3.52 -31.43
N THR A 86 -5.68 -4.21 -32.38
CA THR A 86 -6.42 -3.55 -33.47
C THR A 86 -7.79 -3.16 -32.94
N LEU A 87 -8.09 -1.86 -32.93
CA LEU A 87 -9.35 -1.35 -32.41
C LEU A 87 -10.49 -1.54 -33.42
N GLU A 88 -11.72 -1.53 -32.93
CA GLU A 88 -12.93 -1.72 -33.75
C GLU A 88 -12.97 -0.78 -34.98
N ASN A 89 -12.68 0.50 -34.77
CA ASN A 89 -12.63 1.48 -35.87
C ASN A 89 -11.55 1.12 -36.89
N GLU A 90 -10.40 0.61 -36.45
CA GLU A 90 -9.34 0.18 -37.37
C GLU A 90 -9.80 -1.04 -38.19
N VAL A 91 -10.52 -1.98 -37.57
CA VAL A 91 -11.14 -3.12 -38.28
C VAL A 91 -12.12 -2.64 -39.35
N VAL A 92 -12.98 -1.67 -39.03
CA VAL A 92 -13.94 -1.08 -39.97
C VAL A 92 -13.22 -0.40 -41.14
N GLU A 93 -12.17 0.37 -40.87
CA GLU A 93 -11.39 1.03 -41.92
C GLU A 93 -10.62 0.03 -42.80
N ILE A 94 -10.09 -1.05 -42.22
CA ILE A 94 -9.51 -2.17 -42.97
C ILE A 94 -10.59 -2.78 -43.86
N ALA A 95 -11.80 -3.02 -43.35
CA ALA A 95 -12.90 -3.61 -44.11
C ALA A 95 -13.33 -2.73 -45.29
N LYS A 96 -13.49 -1.42 -45.09
CA LYS A 96 -13.83 -0.47 -46.18
C LYS A 96 -12.78 -0.50 -47.29
N LYS A 97 -11.50 -0.47 -46.93
CA LYS A 97 -10.40 -0.55 -47.91
C LYS A 97 -10.43 -1.85 -48.71
N VAL A 98 -10.66 -2.99 -48.05
CA VAL A 98 -10.74 -4.31 -48.70
C VAL A 98 -11.97 -4.40 -49.62
N LEU A 99 -13.11 -3.87 -49.18
CA LEU A 99 -14.37 -3.92 -49.91
C LEU A 99 -14.52 -2.80 -50.95
N LYS A 100 -13.58 -1.84 -51.01
CA LYS A 100 -13.62 -0.64 -51.86
C LYS A 100 -14.88 0.21 -51.63
N LEU A 101 -15.29 0.33 -50.36
CA LEU A 101 -16.38 1.20 -49.88
C LEU A 101 -15.87 2.60 -49.53
#